data_AF-A0A1I2FC26-F1
#
_entry.id   AF-A0A1I2FC26-F1
#
_cell.length_a   1.000
_cell.length_b   1.000
_cell.length_c   1.000
_cell.angle_alpha   90.00
_cell.angle_beta   90.00
_cell.angle_gamma   90.00
#
_symmetry.space_group_name_H-M   'P 1'
#
loop_
_entity.id
_entity.type
_entity.pdbx_description
1 polymer ?
#
loop_
_entity_poly.entity_id
_entity_poly.type
_entity_poly.pdbx_seq_one_letter_code
_entity_poly.pdbx_strand_id
1 'polypeptide(L)'
;MRAADESDDPLVLALAARSGTHALLANGRYDDALELGNTAAARLSSRVAANDPAALSLLGMIHLRAAVAAARHQDRPTATGLLDRAEELADDLGSDENYWHTGFGPTNVLVHRLSVELDLDNVSYVVENGRINVDHMPQERSVSHRIDFARPVACRTRR
;
A
#
# COMPACT_ATOMS: atom_id res chain seq x y z
N MET A 1 -30.02 28.88 0.54
CA MET A 1 -29.09 28.04 1.31
C MET A 1 -29.31 26.60 0.87
N ARG A 2 -28.60 26.16 -0.18
CA ARG A 2 -28.68 24.81 -0.76
C ARG A 2 -27.32 24.53 -1.42
N ALA A 3 -26.40 23.95 -0.66
CA ALA A 3 -25.09 23.50 -1.14
C ALA A 3 -24.38 22.71 -0.02
N ALA A 4 -24.87 21.51 0.31
CA ALA A 4 -24.12 20.56 1.16
C ALA A 4 -24.72 19.13 1.18
N ASP A 5 -25.40 18.66 0.12
CA ASP A 5 -26.14 17.37 0.18
C ASP A 5 -25.73 16.31 -0.87
N GLU A 6 -24.64 16.50 -1.60
CA GLU A 6 -24.18 15.49 -2.58
C GLU A 6 -22.66 15.31 -2.53
N SER A 7 -22.15 14.52 -1.58
CA SER A 7 -20.80 13.95 -1.68
C SER A 7 -20.59 12.72 -0.80
N ASP A 8 -21.63 11.90 -0.61
CA ASP A 8 -21.55 10.65 0.17
C ASP A 8 -21.10 9.46 -0.72
N ASP A 9 -20.33 9.72 -1.79
CA ASP A 9 -19.76 8.66 -2.63
C ASP A 9 -18.67 7.93 -1.83
N PRO A 10 -18.85 6.63 -1.53
CA PRO A 10 -17.85 5.83 -0.81
C PRO A 10 -16.45 5.88 -1.43
N LEU A 11 -16.34 6.08 -2.75
CA LEU A 11 -15.04 6.22 -3.42
C LEU A 11 -14.36 7.56 -3.11
N VAL A 12 -15.11 8.66 -3.05
CA VAL A 12 -14.58 9.99 -2.69
C VAL A 12 -14.12 10.01 -1.24
N LEU A 13 -14.90 9.38 -0.35
CA LEU A 13 -14.51 9.21 1.05
C LEU A 13 -13.27 8.33 1.20
N ALA A 14 -13.15 7.25 0.42
CA ALA A 14 -11.97 6.40 0.41
C ALA A 14 -10.72 7.10 -0.15
N LEU A 15 -10.87 7.96 -1.16
CA LEU A 15 -9.78 8.79 -1.68
C LEU A 15 -9.30 9.82 -0.64
N ALA A 16 -10.25 10.44 0.08
CA ALA A 16 -9.95 11.33 1.19
C ALA A 16 -9.25 10.58 2.34
N ALA A 17 -9.75 9.39 2.69
CA ALA A 17 -9.13 8.53 3.69
C ALA A 17 -7.71 8.12 3.29
N ARG A 18 -7.48 7.74 2.02
CA ARG A 18 -6.14 7.47 1.49
C ARG A 18 -5.18 8.64 1.74
N SER A 19 -5.62 9.86 1.43
CA SER A 19 -4.83 11.08 1.64
C SER A 19 -4.62 11.38 3.14
N GLY A 20 -5.65 11.21 3.96
CA GLY A 20 -5.60 11.36 5.41
C GLY A 20 -4.65 10.36 6.08
N THR A 21 -4.71 9.08 5.72
CA THR A 21 -3.79 8.04 6.18
C THR A 21 -2.36 8.43 5.84
N HIS A 22 -2.09 8.93 4.63
CA HIS A 22 -0.74 9.39 4.27
C HIS A 22 -0.25 10.54 5.16
N ALA A 23 -1.10 11.54 5.40
CA ALA A 23 -0.76 12.68 6.26
C ALA A 23 -0.56 12.26 7.73
N LEU A 24 -1.39 11.37 8.26
CA LEU A 24 -1.27 10.85 9.63
C LEU A 24 0.02 10.07 9.81
N LEU A 25 0.38 9.22 8.84
CA LEU A 25 1.65 8.48 8.84
C LEU A 25 2.86 9.41 8.75
N ALA A 26 2.79 10.48 7.97
CA ALA A 26 3.86 11.49 7.90
C ALA A 26 4.07 12.24 9.23
N ASN A 27 3.05 12.32 10.08
CA ASN A 27 3.09 13.00 11.38
C ASN A 27 3.24 12.04 12.56
N GLY A 28 3.50 10.75 12.32
CA GLY A 28 3.66 9.75 13.36
C GLY A 28 2.37 9.42 14.15
N ARG A 29 1.20 9.67 13.55
CA ARG A 29 -0.12 9.37 14.13
C ARG A 29 -0.64 8.04 13.60
N TYR A 30 -0.03 6.95 14.06
CA TYR A 30 -0.18 5.63 13.46
C TYR A 30 -1.52 4.96 13.77
N ASP A 31 -1.96 5.01 15.03
CA ASP A 31 -3.25 4.44 15.44
C ASP A 31 -4.42 5.12 14.71
N ASP A 32 -4.35 6.45 14.56
CA ASP A 32 -5.34 7.22 13.81
C ASP A 32 -5.34 6.85 12.31
N ALA A 33 -4.17 6.57 11.74
CA ALA A 33 -4.04 6.17 10.34
C ALA A 33 -4.66 4.79 10.09
N LEU A 34 -4.50 3.86 11.05
CA LEU A 34 -5.11 2.54 11.04
C LEU A 34 -6.63 2.61 11.21
N GLU A 35 -7.11 3.42 12.16
CA GLU A 35 -8.55 3.60 12.41
C GLU A 35 -9.25 4.21 11.18
N LEU A 36 -8.64 5.23 10.56
CA LEU A 36 -9.15 5.84 9.34
C LEU A 36 -9.18 4.84 8.18
N GLY A 37 -8.15 3.99 8.07
CA GLY A 37 -8.09 2.94 7.06
C GLY A 37 -9.19 1.89 7.25
N ASN A 38 -9.39 1.41 8.48
CA ASN A 38 -10.45 0.45 8.81
C ASN A 38 -11.85 1.02 8.56
N THR A 39 -12.03 2.30 8.88
CA THR A 39 -13.29 3.02 8.64
C THR A 39 -13.61 3.14 7.15
N ALA A 40 -12.59 3.38 6.31
CA ALA A 40 -12.76 3.40 4.85
C ALA A 40 -13.02 1.99 4.30
N ALA A 41 -12.34 0.97 4.82
CA ALA A 41 -12.55 -0.43 4.46
C ALA A 41 -14.00 -0.89 4.71
N ALA A 42 -14.54 -0.57 5.89
CA ALA A 42 -15.92 -0.90 6.23
C ALA A 42 -16.92 -0.28 5.24
N ARG A 43 -16.67 0.95 4.79
CA ARG A 43 -17.53 1.65 3.81
C ARG A 43 -17.39 1.12 2.38
N LEU A 44 -16.23 0.56 2.01
CA LEU A 44 -16.01 -0.03 0.69
C LEU A 44 -16.44 -1.49 0.59
N SER A 45 -16.75 -2.15 1.72
CA SER A 45 -17.03 -3.59 1.80
C SER A 45 -18.03 -4.11 0.76
N SER A 46 -19.13 -3.39 0.50
CA SER A 46 -20.16 -3.79 -0.47
C SER A 46 -19.68 -3.70 -1.93
N ARG A 47 -18.79 -2.76 -2.24
CA ARG A 47 -18.19 -2.59 -3.58
C ARG A 47 -17.04 -3.56 -3.82
N VAL A 48 -16.25 -3.84 -2.78
CA VAL A 48 -15.25 -4.90 -2.78
C VAL A 48 -15.92 -6.26 -3.03
N ALA A 49 -17.04 -6.55 -2.34
CA ALA A 49 -17.82 -7.77 -2.60
C ALA A 49 -18.40 -7.86 -4.03
N ALA A 50 -18.49 -6.73 -4.73
CA ALA A 50 -18.92 -6.65 -6.13
C ALA A 50 -17.72 -6.67 -7.12
N ASN A 51 -16.49 -6.90 -6.64
CA ASN A 51 -15.25 -6.83 -7.41
C ASN A 51 -15.08 -5.50 -8.19
N ASP A 52 -15.52 -4.38 -7.60
CA ASP A 52 -15.30 -3.05 -8.17
C ASP A 52 -13.78 -2.74 -8.17
N PRO A 53 -13.13 -2.64 -9.34
CA PRO A 53 -11.68 -2.44 -9.44
C PRO A 53 -11.19 -1.18 -8.72
N ALA A 54 -12.01 -0.13 -8.66
CA ALA A 54 -11.67 1.10 -7.95
C ALA A 54 -11.68 0.91 -6.43
N ALA A 55 -12.64 0.15 -5.92
CA ALA A 55 -12.74 -0.16 -4.49
C ALA A 55 -11.60 -1.09 -4.05
N LEU A 56 -11.30 -2.12 -4.83
CA LEU A 56 -10.15 -3.01 -4.60
C LEU A 56 -8.83 -2.23 -4.56
N SER A 57 -8.63 -1.34 -5.56
CA SER A 57 -7.42 -0.51 -5.65
C SER A 57 -7.25 0.44 -4.47
N LEU A 58 -8.33 1.11 -4.05
CA LEU A 58 -8.28 2.04 -2.93
C LEU A 58 -8.04 1.32 -1.60
N LEU A 59 -8.76 0.23 -1.36
CA LEU A 59 -8.60 -0.55 -0.13
C LEU A 59 -7.21 -1.17 -0.03
N GLY A 60 -6.72 -1.75 -1.13
CA GLY A 60 -5.39 -2.31 -1.19
C GLY A 60 -4.30 -1.28 -0.88
N MET A 61 -4.39 -0.07 -1.46
CA MET A 61 -3.45 1.02 -1.13
C MET A 61 -3.51 1.47 0.33
N ILE A 62 -4.68 1.42 0.97
CA ILE A 62 -4.82 1.71 2.40
C ILE A 62 -4.07 0.65 3.21
N HIS A 63 -4.28 -0.64 2.93
CA HIS A 63 -3.57 -1.73 3.60
C HIS A 63 -2.06 -1.65 3.42
N LEU A 64 -1.57 -1.36 2.21
CA LEU A 64 -0.14 -1.23 1.94
C LEU A 64 0.51 -0.09 2.74
N ARG A 65 -0.19 1.05 2.88
CA ARG A 65 0.29 2.18 3.70
C ARG A 65 0.29 1.84 5.18
N ALA A 66 -0.76 1.18 5.66
CA ALA A 66 -0.85 0.68 7.02
C ALA A 66 0.24 -0.37 7.32
N ALA A 67 0.60 -1.21 6.36
CA ALA A 67 1.68 -2.19 6.53
C ALA A 67 3.05 -1.52 6.72
N VAL A 68 3.37 -0.51 5.89
CA VAL A 68 4.60 0.30 6.05
C VAL A 68 4.61 1.00 7.41
N ALA A 69 3.47 1.49 7.86
CA ALA A 69 3.33 2.09 9.18
C ALA A 69 3.68 1.10 10.30
N ALA A 70 3.04 -0.07 10.30
CA ALA A 70 3.28 -1.12 11.29
C ALA A 70 4.74 -1.61 11.27
N ALA A 71 5.33 -1.73 10.08
CA ALA A 71 6.73 -2.11 9.90
C ALA A 71 7.70 -1.14 10.59
N ARG A 72 7.48 0.17 10.45
CA ARG A 72 8.28 1.21 11.12
C ARG A 72 8.15 1.19 12.65
N HIS A 73 7.05 0.65 13.16
CA HIS A 73 6.83 0.38 14.60
C HIS A 73 7.40 -0.95 15.07
N GLN A 74 8.05 -1.71 14.19
CA GLN A 74 8.52 -3.08 14.48
C GLN A 74 7.38 -4.04 14.83
N ASP A 75 6.15 -3.73 14.43
CA ASP A 75 4.99 -4.62 14.56
C ASP A 75 4.90 -5.53 13.33
N ARG A 76 5.76 -6.55 13.32
CA ARG A 76 5.83 -7.53 12.23
C ARG A 76 4.49 -8.26 12.01
N PRO A 77 3.80 -8.80 13.05
CA PRO A 77 2.52 -9.49 12.84
C PRO A 77 1.48 -8.62 12.14
N THR A 78 1.32 -7.36 12.55
CA THR A 78 0.37 -6.44 11.92
C THR A 78 0.79 -6.08 10.50
N ALA A 79 2.08 -5.81 10.27
CA ALA A 79 2.60 -5.48 8.94
C ALA A 79 2.38 -6.63 7.95
N THR A 80 2.69 -7.87 8.34
CA THR A 80 2.50 -9.05 7.50
C THR A 80 1.01 -9.29 7.20
N GLY A 81 0.14 -9.24 8.22
CA GLY A 81 -1.29 -9.44 7.99
C GLY A 81 -1.94 -8.37 7.10
N LEU A 82 -1.41 -7.14 7.10
CA LEU A 82 -1.86 -6.08 6.20
C LEU A 82 -1.34 -6.27 4.77
N LEU A 83 -0.12 -6.79 4.60
CA LEU A 83 0.40 -7.15 3.28
C LEU A 83 -0.40 -8.29 2.66
N ASP A 84 -0.72 -9.33 3.44
CA ASP A 84 -1.46 -10.49 2.94
C ASP A 84 -2.87 -10.08 2.48
N ARG A 85 -3.56 -9.21 3.22
CA ARG A 85 -4.85 -8.63 2.77
C ARG A 85 -4.72 -7.78 1.50
N ALA A 86 -3.61 -7.05 1.35
CA ALA A 86 -3.37 -6.29 0.13
C ALA A 86 -3.07 -7.20 -1.06
N GLU A 87 -2.44 -8.35 -0.83
CA GLU A 87 -2.16 -9.37 -1.84
C GLU A 87 -3.46 -10.02 -2.33
N GLU A 88 -4.35 -10.44 -1.41
CA GLU A 88 -5.68 -10.96 -1.75
C GLU A 88 -6.46 -10.00 -2.67
N LEU A 89 -6.46 -8.70 -2.35
CA LEU A 89 -7.14 -7.69 -3.16
C LEU A 89 -6.46 -7.45 -4.52
N ALA A 90 -5.15 -7.65 -4.61
CA ALA A 90 -4.43 -7.55 -5.87
C ALA A 90 -4.66 -8.78 -6.75
N ASP A 91 -4.80 -9.97 -6.15
CA ASP A 91 -5.18 -11.20 -6.84
C ASP A 91 -6.62 -11.11 -7.38
N ASP A 92 -7.55 -10.56 -6.59
CA ASP A 92 -8.92 -10.28 -7.02
C ASP A 92 -8.98 -9.26 -8.18
N LEU A 93 -8.04 -8.31 -8.20
CA LEU A 93 -7.90 -7.35 -9.31
C LEU A 93 -7.31 -8.00 -10.56
N GLY A 94 -6.44 -9.00 -10.41
CA GLY A 94 -5.94 -9.86 -11.49
C GLY A 94 -4.85 -9.27 -12.40
N SER A 95 -4.63 -7.96 -12.40
CA SER A 95 -3.57 -7.30 -13.16
C SER A 95 -3.07 -6.01 -12.50
N ASP A 96 -1.87 -5.58 -12.89
CA ASP A 96 -1.34 -4.26 -12.53
C ASP A 96 -2.12 -3.17 -13.27
N GLU A 97 -3.24 -2.74 -12.68
CA GLU A 97 -4.11 -1.73 -13.28
C GLU A 97 -3.88 -0.36 -12.65
N ASN A 98 -3.93 0.69 -13.47
CA ASN A 98 -3.75 2.06 -13.01
C ASN A 98 -5.09 2.78 -12.76
N TYR A 99 -6.02 2.12 -12.08
CA TYR A 99 -7.27 2.77 -11.71
C TYR A 99 -6.99 3.94 -10.75
N TRP A 100 -7.53 5.12 -11.08
CA TRP A 100 -7.42 6.35 -10.28
C TRP A 100 -6.00 6.84 -9.99
N HIS A 101 -5.02 6.59 -10.88
CA HIS A 101 -3.61 6.96 -10.67
C HIS A 101 -2.99 6.34 -9.40
N THR A 102 -3.58 5.26 -8.87
CA THR A 102 -3.07 4.62 -7.66
C THR A 102 -1.91 3.66 -7.93
N GLY A 103 -1.85 3.11 -9.15
CA GLY A 103 -0.88 2.08 -9.55
C GLY A 103 -0.98 0.83 -8.69
N PHE A 104 -2.16 0.50 -8.15
CA PHE A 104 -2.36 -0.67 -7.31
C PHE A 104 -2.48 -1.94 -8.15
N GLY A 105 -1.80 -2.99 -7.70
CA GLY A 105 -1.73 -4.28 -8.38
C GLY A 105 -0.62 -5.15 -7.79
N PRO A 106 -0.49 -6.39 -8.26
CA PRO A 106 0.45 -7.37 -7.71
C PRO A 106 1.90 -6.85 -7.61
N THR A 107 2.39 -6.12 -8.62
CA THR A 107 3.77 -5.59 -8.59
C THR A 107 3.91 -4.51 -7.50
N ASN A 108 2.87 -3.70 -7.27
CA ASN A 108 2.90 -2.68 -6.25
C ASN A 108 2.88 -3.27 -4.83
N VAL A 109 2.17 -4.38 -4.63
CA VAL A 109 2.21 -5.15 -3.38
C VAL A 109 3.63 -5.68 -3.13
N LEU A 110 4.29 -6.25 -4.16
CA LEU A 110 5.67 -6.75 -4.04
C LEU A 110 6.66 -5.64 -3.67
N VAL A 111 6.60 -4.49 -4.33
CA VAL A 111 7.45 -3.32 -3.99
C VAL A 111 7.24 -2.91 -2.52
N HIS A 112 5.99 -2.86 -2.06
CA HIS A 112 5.69 -2.54 -0.67
C HIS A 112 6.14 -3.62 0.31
N ARG A 113 6.01 -4.91 -0.04
CA ARG A 113 6.48 -6.03 0.78
C ARG A 113 7.99 -5.95 0.99
N LEU A 114 8.75 -5.62 -0.05
CA LEU A 114 10.20 -5.40 0.06
C LEU A 114 10.55 -4.20 0.96
N SER A 115 9.82 -3.09 0.84
CA SER A 115 10.00 -1.92 1.72
C SER A 115 9.67 -2.26 3.18
N VAL A 116 8.59 -3.01 3.43
CA VAL A 116 8.20 -3.46 4.78
C VAL A 116 9.24 -4.40 5.37
N GLU A 117 9.73 -5.38 4.59
CA GLU A 117 10.76 -6.31 5.08
C GLU A 117 12.09 -5.58 5.33
N LEU A 118 12.42 -4.54 4.56
CA LEU A 118 13.57 -3.68 4.85
C LEU A 118 13.37 -2.89 6.16
N ASP A 119 12.20 -2.29 6.37
CA ASP A 119 11.87 -1.56 7.60
C ASP A 119 11.84 -2.48 8.83
N LEU A 120 11.63 -3.79 8.63
CA LEU A 120 11.70 -4.84 9.66
C LEU A 120 13.07 -5.55 9.75
N ASP A 121 14.13 -4.94 9.17
CA ASP A 121 15.52 -5.42 9.17
C ASP A 121 15.74 -6.81 8.52
N ASN A 122 14.81 -7.28 7.68
CA ASN A 122 14.93 -8.54 6.95
C ASN A 122 15.65 -8.35 5.61
N VAL A 123 16.92 -7.97 5.68
CA VAL A 123 17.76 -7.67 4.52
C VAL A 123 17.92 -8.88 3.57
N SER A 124 17.97 -10.10 4.11
CA SER A 124 18.11 -11.32 3.30
C SER A 124 16.94 -11.50 2.35
N TYR A 125 15.71 -11.29 2.82
CA TYR A 125 14.51 -11.38 1.99
C TYR A 125 14.52 -10.37 0.84
N VAL A 126 14.94 -9.14 1.10
CA VAL A 126 14.99 -8.06 0.09
C VAL A 126 16.01 -8.39 -1.01
N VAL A 127 17.15 -8.98 -0.65
CA VAL A 127 18.16 -9.38 -1.66
C VAL A 127 17.68 -10.55 -2.50
N GLU A 128 17.00 -11.52 -1.90
CA GLU A 128 16.49 -12.72 -2.58
C GLU A 128 15.32 -12.40 -3.51
N ASN A 129 14.41 -11.52 -3.08
CA ASN A 129 13.14 -11.25 -3.77
C ASN A 129 13.10 -9.88 -4.48
N GLY A 130 14.12 -9.04 -4.32
CA GLY A 130 14.12 -7.65 -4.81
C GLY A 130 14.34 -7.46 -6.31
N ARG A 131 14.61 -8.55 -7.04
CA ARG A 131 14.78 -8.54 -8.50
C ARG A 131 13.43 -8.64 -9.22
N ILE A 132 12.62 -7.61 -9.06
CA ILE A 132 11.32 -7.47 -9.74
C ILE A 132 11.41 -6.50 -10.93
N ASN A 133 10.67 -6.79 -12.00
CA ASN A 133 10.53 -5.88 -13.13
C ASN A 133 9.54 -4.78 -12.75
N VAL A 134 10.01 -3.53 -12.72
CA VAL A 134 9.21 -2.34 -12.37
C VAL A 134 9.17 -1.33 -13.51
N ASP A 135 9.59 -1.71 -14.72
CA ASP A 135 9.74 -0.79 -15.85
C ASP A 135 8.39 -0.34 -16.43
N HIS A 136 7.32 -1.09 -16.16
CA HIS A 136 5.94 -0.73 -16.53
C HIS A 136 5.23 0.14 -15.48
N MET A 137 5.83 0.32 -14.29
CA MET A 137 5.23 1.12 -13.21
C MET A 137 5.44 2.64 -13.41
N PRO A 138 4.66 3.49 -12.72
CA PRO A 138 4.92 4.93 -12.66
C PRO A 138 6.35 5.23 -12.18
N GLN A 139 7.01 6.21 -12.81
CA GLN A 139 8.45 6.45 -12.64
C GLN A 139 8.89 6.70 -11.18
N GLU A 140 8.09 7.41 -10.39
CA GLU A 140 8.33 7.64 -8.96
C GLU A 140 8.47 6.32 -8.19
N ARG A 141 7.62 5.33 -8.51
CA ARG A 141 7.58 4.01 -7.88
C ARG A 141 8.80 3.17 -8.24
N SER A 142 9.13 3.15 -9.53
CA SER A 142 10.29 2.40 -10.05
C SER A 142 11.60 2.95 -9.48
N VAL A 143 11.72 4.26 -9.30
CA VAL A 143 12.91 4.90 -8.72
C VAL A 143 13.05 4.55 -7.24
N SER A 144 11.99 4.66 -6.43
CA SER A 144 12.03 4.30 -5.00
C SER A 144 12.45 2.85 -4.80
N HIS A 145 11.84 1.92 -5.55
CA HIS A 145 12.23 0.50 -5.52
C HIS A 145 13.73 0.29 -5.85
N ARG A 146 14.23 0.95 -6.90
CA ARG A 146 15.65 0.85 -7.30
C ARG A 146 16.59 1.38 -6.21
N ILE A 147 16.22 2.44 -5.49
CA ILE A 147 17.01 2.98 -4.37
C ILE A 147 17.02 2.00 -3.19
N ASP A 148 15.86 1.47 -2.83
CA ASP A 148 15.70 0.54 -1.71
C ASP A 148 16.42 -0.79 -1.98
N PHE A 149 16.44 -1.25 -3.24
CA PHE A 149 17.19 -2.45 -3.64
C PHE A 149 18.70 -2.21 -3.76
N ALA A 150 19.15 -1.02 -4.18
CA ALA A 150 20.58 -0.75 -4.35
C ALA A 150 21.36 -0.71 -3.02
N ARG A 151 20.74 -0.23 -1.94
CA ARG A 151 21.38 -0.09 -0.62
C ARG A 151 21.82 -1.44 -0.01
N PRO A 152 20.97 -2.47 0.08
CA PRO A 152 21.36 -3.79 0.57
C PRO A 152 22.40 -4.51 -0.30
N VAL A 153 22.25 -4.43 -1.63
CA VAL A 153 23.14 -5.14 -2.58
C VAL A 153 24.57 -4.59 -2.52
N ALA A 154 24.73 -3.27 -2.42
CA ALA A 154 26.04 -2.63 -2.32
C ALA A 154 26.82 -3.04 -1.06
N CYS A 155 26.12 -3.32 0.06
CA CYS A 155 26.73 -3.83 1.29
C CYS A 155 27.21 -5.28 1.16
N ARG A 156 26.60 -6.10 0.30
CA ARG A 156 26.96 -7.51 0.11
C ARG A 156 28.18 -7.69 -0.81
N THR A 157 28.40 -6.79 -1.76
CA THR A 157 29.55 -6.84 -2.70
C THR A 157 30.89 -6.36 -2.12
N ARG A 158 30.93 -5.92 -0.84
CA ARG A 158 32.16 -5.48 -0.15
C ARG A 158 32.79 -6.54 0.77
N ARG A 159 32.45 -7.82 0.60
CA ARG A 159 33.06 -8.94 1.34
C ARG A 159 33.81 -9.88 0.41
#